data_AF-A0A9P5P331-F1
#
_entry.id   AF-A0A9P5P331-F1
#
_cell.length_a   1.000
_cell.length_b   1.000
_cell.length_c   1.000
_cell.angle_alpha   90.00
_cell.angle_beta   90.00
_cell.angle_gamma   90.00
#
_symmetry.space_group_name_H-M   'P 1'
#
loop_
_entity.id
_entity.type
_entity.pdbx_description
1 polymer ?
#
loop_
_entity_poly.entity_id
_entity_poly.type
_entity_poly.pdbx_seq_one_letter_code
_entity_poly.pdbx_strand_id
1 'polypeptide(L)'
;MPANNSRIDWKRITFTPIKENPDRSNNFSEFKHKATVKLQAHDLWQFIGGDGYNPPVIPPLSQTHRVQGLDTSGNPVDITLQGNEPAVALAKQIYNDWLETDKHLLSLINDAVPIQKTWVIQKCKSSHDAWNALCKEFEPHNSLTAMNLNQQISTFSCQPSADPAAWLEVMLQLYGKLCQADPTLMSDFEFAKMLITHMSKDEAWRYCQSELRAKLVTAQETGVPLSSSVVVSRLRSEEIHHGIAPSVKEIQNLVQSASVYPGGSAVP
;
A
#
# COMPACT_ATOMS: atom_id res chain seq x y z
N MET A 1 9.97 26.47 -14.53
CA MET A 1 8.88 27.43 -14.22
C MET A 1 8.87 27.60 -12.71
N PRO A 2 8.79 28.82 -12.16
CA PRO A 2 8.73 28.99 -10.71
C PRO A 2 7.34 28.56 -10.24
N ALA A 3 7.30 27.55 -9.36
CA ALA A 3 6.07 27.11 -8.73
C ALA A 3 5.48 28.28 -7.94
N ASN A 4 4.19 28.52 -8.14
CA ASN A 4 3.41 29.53 -7.46
C ASN A 4 3.36 29.13 -5.97
N ASN A 5 4.19 29.76 -5.14
CA ASN A 5 4.38 29.43 -3.72
C ASN A 5 3.16 29.86 -2.89
N SER A 6 2.03 29.16 -3.04
CA SER A 6 1.12 28.98 -1.92
C SER A 6 1.89 28.19 -0.87
N ARG A 7 2.42 28.91 0.13
CA ARG A 7 3.24 28.40 1.25
C ARG A 7 2.66 27.07 1.75
N ILE A 8 3.31 25.96 1.41
CA ILE A 8 2.84 24.61 1.73
C ILE A 8 2.62 24.52 3.24
N ASP A 9 1.40 24.17 3.66
CA ASP A 9 1.08 23.95 5.06
C ASP A 9 1.53 22.55 5.47
N TRP A 10 2.82 22.42 5.74
CA TRP A 10 3.47 21.16 6.12
C TRP A 10 2.81 20.48 7.34
N LYS A 11 2.10 21.23 8.20
CA LYS A 11 1.40 20.66 9.36
C LYS A 11 0.22 19.76 8.97
N ARG A 12 -0.31 19.91 7.75
CA ARG A 12 -1.42 19.09 7.24
C ARG A 12 -0.96 17.81 6.56
N ILE A 13 0.34 17.69 6.27
CA ILE A 13 0.91 16.55 5.58
C ILE A 13 1.50 15.61 6.62
N THR A 14 0.80 14.52 6.88
CA THR A 14 1.28 13.45 7.76
C THR A 14 1.17 12.12 7.04
N PHE A 15 2.20 11.28 7.16
CA PHE A 15 2.14 9.93 6.64
C PHE A 15 1.64 8.96 7.70
N THR A 16 0.97 7.92 7.23
CA THR A 16 0.62 6.79 8.09
C THR A 16 1.93 6.10 8.49
N PRO A 17 2.17 5.79 9.77
CA PRO A 17 3.37 5.05 10.14
C PRO A 17 3.40 3.68 9.46
N ILE A 18 4.57 3.30 8.97
CA ILE A 18 4.83 1.93 8.53
C ILE A 18 4.85 1.05 9.78
N LYS A 19 4.22 -0.12 9.68
CA LYS A 19 4.11 -1.13 10.72
C LYS A 19 4.57 -2.45 10.15
N GLU A 20 5.40 -3.15 10.91
CA GLU A 20 5.85 -4.50 10.62
C GLU A 20 5.35 -5.40 11.74
N ASN A 21 4.70 -6.49 11.36
CA ASN A 21 4.21 -7.51 12.29
C ASN A 21 5.30 -8.56 12.54
N PRO A 22 5.20 -9.35 13.63
CA PRO A 22 6.17 -10.40 13.93
C PRO A 22 6.29 -11.47 12.84
N ASP A 23 5.25 -11.66 12.02
CA ASP A 23 5.21 -12.58 10.89
C ASP A 23 5.86 -12.01 9.61
N ARG A 24 6.54 -10.86 9.70
CA ARG A 24 7.14 -10.08 8.60
C ARG A 24 6.15 -9.49 7.60
N SER A 25 4.84 -9.61 7.84
CA SER A 25 3.86 -8.83 7.11
C SER A 25 4.00 -7.35 7.50
N ASN A 26 3.70 -6.45 6.57
CA ASN A 26 3.78 -5.03 6.81
C ASN A 26 2.68 -4.27 6.04
N ASN A 27 2.38 -3.05 6.45
CA ASN A 27 1.38 -2.20 5.79
C ASN A 27 2.00 -1.27 4.73
N PHE A 28 3.18 -1.59 4.18
CA PHE A 28 3.88 -0.67 3.28
C PHE A 28 3.08 -0.35 2.02
N SER A 29 2.29 -1.29 1.49
CA SER A 29 1.42 -1.03 0.33
C SER A 29 0.36 0.03 0.64
N GLU A 30 -0.23 0.00 1.84
CA GLU A 30 -1.17 1.02 2.31
C GLU A 30 -0.48 2.38 2.51
N PHE A 31 0.70 2.37 3.17
CA PHE A 31 1.53 3.55 3.34
C PHE A 31 1.83 4.19 1.99
N LYS A 32 2.36 3.41 1.04
CA LYS A 32 2.74 3.84 -0.31
C LYS A 32 1.56 4.48 -1.00
N HIS A 33 0.40 3.80 -1.06
CA HIS A 33 -0.79 4.33 -1.71
C HIS A 33 -1.26 5.65 -1.09
N LYS A 34 -1.43 5.69 0.24
CA LYS A 34 -1.91 6.89 0.94
C LYS A 34 -0.93 8.05 0.84
N ALA A 35 0.38 7.79 0.94
CA ALA A 35 1.40 8.80 0.81
C ALA A 35 1.44 9.37 -0.62
N THR A 36 1.40 8.52 -1.65
CA THR A 36 1.33 8.98 -3.05
C THR A 36 0.13 9.89 -3.29
N VAL A 37 -1.08 9.47 -2.88
CA VAL A 37 -2.30 10.28 -3.06
C VAL A 37 -2.19 11.63 -2.35
N LYS A 38 -1.69 11.65 -1.11
CA LYS A 38 -1.47 12.90 -0.37
C LYS A 38 -0.46 13.81 -1.06
N LEU A 39 0.66 13.27 -1.51
CA LEU A 39 1.70 14.05 -2.18
C LEU A 39 1.24 14.59 -3.53
N GLN A 40 0.45 13.82 -4.29
CA GLN A 40 -0.16 14.29 -5.54
C GLN A 40 -1.15 15.42 -5.29
N ALA A 41 -1.97 15.35 -4.25
CA ALA A 41 -2.92 16.41 -3.89
C ALA A 41 -2.24 17.75 -3.52
N HIS A 42 -0.93 17.72 -3.23
CA HIS A 42 -0.13 18.89 -2.88
C HIS A 42 0.96 19.21 -3.92
N ASP A 43 0.96 18.57 -5.10
CA ASP A 43 2.00 18.71 -6.14
C ASP A 43 3.43 18.41 -5.64
N LEU A 44 3.56 17.57 -4.61
CA LEU A 44 4.83 17.19 -3.99
C LEU A 44 5.39 15.87 -4.52
N TRP A 45 4.59 15.11 -5.27
CA TRP A 45 5.03 13.84 -5.83
C TRP A 45 6.26 14.00 -6.74
N GLN A 46 6.35 15.11 -7.47
CA GLN A 46 7.47 15.44 -8.36
C GLN A 46 8.85 15.52 -7.68
N PHE A 47 8.93 15.61 -6.34
CA PHE A 47 10.19 15.61 -5.61
C PHE A 47 10.65 14.20 -5.23
N ILE A 48 9.73 13.23 -5.23
CA ILE A 48 10.00 11.83 -4.91
C ILE A 48 10.02 10.96 -6.17
N GLY A 49 9.16 11.19 -7.16
CA GLY A 49 9.07 10.33 -8.34
C GLY A 49 7.97 10.72 -9.32
N GLY A 50 7.75 9.85 -10.31
CA GLY A 50 6.78 10.07 -11.40
C GLY A 50 7.33 10.90 -12.55
N ASP A 51 6.50 11.13 -13.56
CA ASP A 51 6.90 11.75 -14.84
C ASP A 51 7.42 13.19 -14.70
N GLY A 52 7.15 13.85 -13.57
CA GLY A 52 7.64 15.19 -13.25
C GLY A 52 8.93 15.24 -12.42
N TYR A 53 9.51 14.08 -12.05
CA TYR A 53 10.73 14.06 -11.24
C TYR A 53 11.94 14.54 -12.04
N ASN A 54 12.43 15.72 -11.70
CA ASN A 54 13.58 16.36 -12.34
C ASN A 54 14.47 17.04 -11.29
N PRO A 55 15.31 16.28 -10.57
CA PRO A 55 16.11 16.82 -9.49
C PRO A 55 17.17 17.80 -10.04
N PRO A 56 17.49 18.88 -9.30
CA PRO A 56 18.48 19.85 -9.72
C PRO A 56 19.87 19.22 -9.78
N VAL A 57 20.59 19.50 -10.86
CA VAL A 57 21.97 19.05 -11.03
C VAL A 57 22.91 20.09 -10.42
N ILE A 58 23.40 19.81 -9.21
CA ILE A 58 24.42 20.63 -8.55
C ILE A 58 25.77 19.95 -8.79
N PRO A 59 26.76 20.64 -9.39
CA PRO A 59 28.05 20.04 -9.66
C PRO A 59 28.76 19.64 -8.35
N PRO A 60 29.55 18.56 -8.36
CA PRO A 60 30.39 18.20 -7.21
C PRO A 60 31.31 19.37 -6.84
N LEU A 61 31.47 19.61 -5.54
CA LEU A 61 32.35 20.66 -5.05
C LEU A 61 33.82 20.27 -5.28
N SER A 62 34.51 21.05 -6.11
CA SER A 62 35.96 21.04 -6.26
C SER A 62 36.51 22.24 -5.51
N GLN A 63 37.25 21.99 -4.43
CA GLN A 63 37.83 23.05 -3.62
C GLN A 63 39.08 23.64 -4.28
N THR A 64 39.22 24.96 -4.14
CA THR A 64 40.42 25.71 -4.46
C THR A 64 41.54 25.20 -3.59
N HIS A 65 42.63 24.76 -4.22
CA HIS A 65 43.79 24.25 -3.51
C HIS A 65 45.07 24.74 -4.16
N ARG A 66 46.12 24.82 -3.33
CA ARG A 66 47.45 25.23 -3.77
C ARG A 66 48.30 23.99 -3.98
N VAL A 67 49.02 23.95 -5.09
CA VAL A 67 49.99 22.90 -5.41
C VAL A 67 51.33 23.55 -5.68
N GLN A 68 52.41 22.91 -5.27
CA GLN A 68 53.75 23.33 -5.67
C GLN A 68 54.00 22.88 -7.11
N GLY A 69 54.31 23.85 -7.97
CA GLY A 69 54.76 23.62 -9.34
C GLY A 69 56.10 24.31 -9.59
N LEU A 70 56.62 24.16 -10.80
CA LEU A 70 57.77 24.93 -11.27
C LEU A 70 57.30 26.03 -12.20
N ASP A 71 57.90 27.22 -12.10
CA ASP A 71 57.72 28.27 -13.10
C ASP A 71 58.45 27.94 -14.41
N THR A 72 58.33 28.81 -15.41
CA THR A 72 59.00 28.66 -16.71
C THR A 72 60.54 28.68 -16.63
N SER A 73 61.09 29.01 -15.46
CA SER A 73 62.52 29.06 -15.17
C SER A 73 62.99 27.92 -14.25
N GLY A 74 62.10 27.01 -13.85
CA GLY A 74 62.41 25.86 -13.01
C GLY A 74 62.43 26.16 -11.50
N ASN A 75 61.94 27.31 -11.05
CA ASN A 75 61.84 27.62 -9.62
C ASN A 75 60.51 27.13 -9.03
N PRO A 76 60.50 26.61 -7.79
CA PRO A 76 59.27 26.22 -7.12
C PRO A 76 58.36 27.44 -6.85
N VAL A 77 57.11 27.34 -7.30
CA VAL A 77 56.07 28.35 -7.11
C VAL A 77 54.77 27.67 -6.66
N ASP A 78 54.05 28.32 -5.75
CA ASP A 78 52.70 27.91 -5.37
C ASP A 78 51.70 28.29 -6.48
N ILE A 79 51.18 27.28 -7.17
CA ILE A 79 50.11 27.43 -8.16
C ILE A 79 48.77 27.26 -7.44
N THR A 80 47.90 28.25 -7.57
CA THR A 80 46.52 28.15 -7.05
C THR A 80 45.61 27.59 -8.15
N LEU A 81 45.11 26.38 -7.94
CA LEU A 81 44.08 25.79 -8.79
C LEU A 81 42.71 26.24 -8.27
N GLN A 82 42.02 27.06 -9.06
CA GLN A 82 40.69 27.57 -8.71
C GLN A 82 39.66 26.44 -8.72
N GLY A 83 38.89 26.37 -7.65
CA GLY A 83 37.75 25.46 -7.52
C GLY A 83 36.48 25.99 -8.20
N ASN A 84 35.37 25.31 -7.96
CA ASN A 84 34.05 25.67 -8.49
C ASN A 84 33.07 26.16 -7.40
N GLU A 85 33.58 26.60 -6.24
CA GLU A 85 32.76 26.99 -5.09
C GLU A 85 31.70 28.05 -5.42
N PRO A 86 32.00 29.13 -6.19
CA PRO A 86 30.99 30.12 -6.55
C PRO A 86 29.86 29.54 -7.41
N ALA A 87 30.18 28.62 -8.32
CA ALA A 87 29.20 27.97 -9.19
C ALA A 87 28.28 27.04 -8.39
N VAL A 88 28.85 26.27 -7.45
CA VAL A 88 28.08 25.41 -6.53
C VAL A 88 27.19 26.24 -5.61
N ALA A 89 27.70 27.35 -5.06
CA ALA A 89 26.92 28.23 -4.19
C ALA A 89 25.73 28.86 -4.95
N LEU A 90 25.97 29.35 -6.16
CA LEU A 90 24.92 29.90 -7.02
C LEU A 90 23.88 28.84 -7.37
N ALA A 91 24.30 27.62 -7.74
CA ALA A 91 23.38 26.53 -8.02
C ALA A 91 22.50 26.18 -6.82
N LYS A 92 23.07 26.12 -5.60
CA LYS A 92 22.31 25.91 -4.37
C LYS A 92 21.32 27.03 -4.10
N GLN A 93 21.69 28.27 -4.39
CA GLN A 93 20.80 29.42 -4.22
C GLN A 93 19.62 29.37 -5.21
N ILE A 94 19.88 29.05 -6.48
CA ILE A 94 18.86 28.92 -7.53
C ILE A 94 17.86 27.82 -7.18
N TYR A 95 18.34 26.69 -6.65
CA TYR A 95 17.52 25.52 -6.34
C TYR A 95 17.14 25.40 -4.86
N ASN A 96 17.27 26.48 -4.08
CA ASN A 96 17.07 26.44 -2.63
C ASN A 96 15.68 25.89 -2.25
N ASP A 97 14.63 26.36 -2.92
CA ASP A 97 13.26 25.93 -2.65
C ASP A 97 13.06 24.42 -2.90
N TRP A 98 13.71 23.88 -3.94
CA TRP A 98 13.69 22.45 -4.20
C TRP A 98 14.39 21.68 -3.08
N LEU A 99 15.59 22.11 -2.69
CA LEU A 99 16.38 21.45 -1.66
C LEU A 99 15.68 21.47 -0.30
N GLU A 100 15.03 22.58 0.06
CA GLU A 100 14.28 22.67 1.32
C GLU A 100 13.02 21.80 1.28
N THR A 101 12.31 21.76 0.15
CA THR A 101 11.13 20.88 -0.02
C THR A 101 11.52 19.41 0.08
N ASP A 102 12.61 19.00 -0.57
CA ASP A 102 13.14 17.63 -0.53
C ASP A 102 13.55 17.22 0.90
N LYS A 103 14.22 18.12 1.65
CA LYS A 103 14.55 17.88 3.06
C LYS A 103 13.31 17.70 3.93
N HIS A 104 12.27 18.50 3.73
CA HIS A 104 11.03 18.36 4.47
C HIS A 104 10.34 17.03 4.17
N LEU A 105 10.29 16.63 2.90
CA LEU A 105 9.76 15.33 2.50
C LEU A 105 10.57 14.17 3.08
N LEU A 106 11.91 14.28 3.08
CA LEU A 106 12.77 13.30 3.71
C LEU A 106 12.48 13.16 5.21
N SER A 107 12.24 14.27 5.92
CA SER A 107 11.82 14.25 7.32
C SER A 107 10.48 13.52 7.51
N LEU A 108 9.47 13.82 6.67
CA LEU A 108 8.17 13.16 6.73
C LEU A 108 8.25 11.66 6.48
N ILE A 109 9.10 11.24 5.53
CA ILE A 109 9.40 9.83 5.29
C ILE A 109 10.02 9.22 6.55
N ASN A 110 11.05 9.87 7.11
CA ASN A 110 11.75 9.39 8.29
C ASN A 110 10.83 9.20 9.49
N ASP A 111 9.90 10.11 9.71
CA ASP A 111 8.91 10.03 10.81
C ASP A 111 7.93 8.86 10.63
N ALA A 112 7.73 8.39 9.39
CA ALA A 112 6.88 7.23 9.10
C ALA A 112 7.62 5.88 9.24
N VAL A 113 8.95 5.88 9.27
CA VAL A 113 9.75 4.65 9.37
C VAL A 113 9.76 4.14 10.82
N PRO A 114 9.59 2.82 11.06
CA PRO A 114 9.72 2.26 12.40
C PRO A 114 11.13 2.50 12.93
N ILE A 115 11.25 2.82 14.22
CA ILE A 115 12.54 3.13 14.86
C ILE A 115 13.57 2.02 14.59
N GLN A 116 13.14 0.76 14.62
CA GLN A 116 13.97 -0.44 14.40
C GLN A 116 14.55 -0.55 12.97
N LYS A 117 14.01 0.20 12.01
CA LYS A 117 14.35 0.16 10.58
C LYS A 117 14.85 1.50 10.05
N THR A 118 15.13 2.48 10.91
CA THR A 118 15.69 3.78 10.51
C THR A 118 17.01 3.66 9.75
N TRP A 119 17.77 2.57 9.96
CA TRP A 119 18.98 2.24 9.21
C TRP A 119 18.76 2.12 7.69
N VAL A 120 17.54 1.78 7.23
CA VAL A 120 17.19 1.63 5.81
C VAL A 120 17.38 2.94 5.06
N ILE A 121 17.07 4.07 5.71
CA ILE A 121 17.11 5.41 5.10
C ILE A 121 18.22 6.30 5.66
N GLN A 122 18.99 5.82 6.63
CA GLN A 122 20.00 6.62 7.35
C GLN A 122 21.05 7.27 6.44
N LYS A 123 21.37 6.64 5.30
CA LYS A 123 22.37 7.14 4.33
C LYS A 123 21.75 7.86 3.13
N CYS A 124 20.43 7.95 3.06
CA CYS A 124 19.73 8.61 1.97
C CYS A 124 19.90 10.13 2.08
N LYS A 125 20.22 10.77 0.96
CA LYS A 125 20.46 12.22 0.90
C LYS A 125 19.26 13.01 0.38
N SER A 126 18.28 12.30 -0.18
CA SER A 126 17.08 12.86 -0.77
C SER A 126 15.85 12.06 -0.38
N SER A 127 14.68 12.68 -0.48
CA SER A 127 13.39 12.00 -0.28
C SER A 127 13.16 10.90 -1.32
N HIS A 128 13.61 11.10 -2.56
CA HIS A 128 13.61 10.07 -3.61
C HIS A 128 14.42 8.82 -3.22
N ASP A 129 15.66 9.01 -2.75
CA ASP A 129 16.51 7.89 -2.35
C ASP A 129 15.91 7.12 -1.17
N ALA A 130 15.36 7.85 -0.19
CA ALA A 130 14.71 7.24 0.97
C ALA A 130 13.48 6.44 0.56
N TRP A 131 12.63 7.01 -0.31
CA TRP A 131 11.46 6.31 -0.84
C TRP A 131 11.84 5.02 -1.57
N ASN A 132 12.83 5.08 -2.46
CA ASN A 132 13.31 3.90 -3.18
C ASN A 132 13.93 2.85 -2.26
N ALA A 133 14.64 3.26 -1.21
CA ALA A 133 15.19 2.34 -0.22
C ALA A 133 14.07 1.60 0.53
N LEU A 134 13.00 2.31 0.90
CA LEU A 134 11.82 1.70 1.51
C LEU A 134 11.11 0.73 0.56
N CYS A 135 10.92 1.11 -0.71
CA CYS A 135 10.35 0.20 -1.71
C CYS A 135 11.15 -1.09 -1.81
N LYS A 136 12.48 -1.01 -1.88
CA LYS A 136 13.36 -2.19 -1.96
C LYS A 136 13.29 -3.10 -0.73
N GLU A 137 13.15 -2.53 0.47
CA GLU A 137 13.07 -3.29 1.72
C GLU A 137 11.71 -3.97 1.89
N PHE A 138 10.62 -3.24 1.67
CA PHE A 138 9.27 -3.68 2.07
C PHE A 138 8.45 -4.31 0.93
N GLU A 139 8.64 -3.91 -0.33
CA GLU A 139 7.83 -4.46 -1.44
C GLU A 139 8.04 -5.95 -1.69
N PRO A 140 9.26 -6.52 -1.65
CA PRO A 140 9.43 -7.96 -1.92
C PRO A 140 8.61 -8.85 -0.98
N HIS A 141 8.50 -8.45 0.29
CA HIS A 141 7.72 -9.16 1.30
C HIS A 141 6.22 -9.07 1.02
N ASN A 142 5.73 -7.91 0.58
CA ASN A 142 4.32 -7.74 0.21
C ASN A 142 3.97 -8.51 -1.06
N SER A 143 4.86 -8.49 -2.06
CA SER A 143 4.68 -9.27 -3.30
C SER A 143 4.62 -10.77 -3.02
N LEU A 144 5.52 -11.30 -2.19
CA LEU A 144 5.50 -12.73 -1.83
C LEU A 144 4.25 -13.09 -1.03
N THR A 145 3.85 -12.23 -0.09
CA THR A 145 2.62 -12.43 0.71
C THR A 145 1.39 -12.41 -0.19
N ALA A 146 1.29 -11.44 -1.11
CA ALA A 146 0.21 -11.35 -2.08
C ALA A 146 0.16 -12.59 -2.99
N MET A 147 1.31 -13.04 -3.51
CA MET A 147 1.38 -14.28 -4.32
C MET A 147 0.89 -15.50 -3.55
N ASN A 148 1.30 -15.66 -2.29
CA ASN A 148 0.86 -16.76 -1.44
C ASN A 148 -0.66 -16.69 -1.17
N LEU A 149 -1.19 -15.51 -0.84
CA LEU A 149 -2.63 -15.30 -0.64
C LEU A 149 -3.42 -15.60 -1.92
N ASN A 150 -2.96 -15.12 -3.07
CA ASN A 150 -3.55 -15.41 -4.38
C ASN A 150 -3.59 -16.92 -4.66
N GLN A 151 -2.50 -17.63 -4.36
CA GLN A 151 -2.44 -19.10 -4.49
C GLN A 151 -3.40 -19.79 -3.52
N GLN A 152 -3.50 -19.34 -2.27
CA GLN A 152 -4.45 -19.88 -1.30
C GLN A 152 -5.88 -19.70 -1.80
N ILE A 153 -6.27 -18.51 -2.25
CA ILE A 153 -7.61 -18.26 -2.81
C ILE A 153 -7.88 -19.16 -4.02
N SER A 154 -6.90 -19.34 -4.89
CA SER A 154 -7.01 -20.16 -6.11
C SER A 154 -7.04 -21.68 -5.86
N THR A 155 -6.77 -22.13 -4.63
CA THR A 155 -6.71 -23.56 -4.30
C THR A 155 -7.69 -23.96 -3.18
N PHE A 156 -8.13 -23.00 -2.37
CA PHE A 156 -8.98 -23.21 -1.21
C PHE A 156 -10.43 -23.50 -1.60
N SER A 157 -10.68 -24.78 -1.83
CA SER A 157 -12.01 -25.31 -2.19
C SER A 157 -12.81 -25.68 -0.96
N CYS A 158 -14.11 -25.35 -0.96
CA CYS A 158 -15.05 -25.86 0.01
C CYS A 158 -15.11 -27.38 -0.13
N GLN A 159 -14.66 -28.10 0.91
CA GLN A 159 -14.67 -29.55 0.89
C GLN A 159 -16.12 -30.07 0.94
N PRO A 160 -16.40 -31.24 0.34
CA PRO A 160 -17.67 -31.91 0.54
C PRO A 160 -17.92 -32.08 2.04
N SER A 161 -19.13 -31.78 2.53
CA SER A 161 -19.51 -31.80 3.95
C SER A 161 -18.90 -30.71 4.86
N ALA A 162 -18.04 -29.82 4.35
CA ALA A 162 -17.62 -28.65 5.10
C ALA A 162 -18.70 -27.56 5.09
N ASP A 163 -18.74 -26.71 6.14
CA ASP A 163 -19.65 -25.58 6.22
C ASP A 163 -19.32 -24.51 5.15
N PRO A 164 -20.20 -24.27 4.16
CA PRO A 164 -19.98 -23.27 3.13
C PRO A 164 -19.93 -21.84 3.67
N ALA A 165 -20.61 -21.55 4.79
CA ALA A 165 -20.58 -20.23 5.40
C ALA A 165 -19.21 -19.94 6.01
N ALA A 166 -18.67 -20.89 6.78
CA ALA A 166 -17.30 -20.80 7.29
C ALA A 166 -16.25 -20.70 6.16
N TRP A 167 -16.41 -21.47 5.08
CA TRP A 167 -15.53 -21.37 3.90
C TRP A 167 -15.60 -19.99 3.25
N LEU A 168 -16.80 -19.43 3.06
CA LEU A 168 -17.00 -18.12 2.45
C LEU A 168 -16.33 -17.02 3.26
N GLU A 169 -16.48 -17.05 4.59
CA GLU A 169 -15.82 -16.08 5.48
C GLU A 169 -14.29 -16.16 5.39
N VAL A 170 -13.72 -17.37 5.29
CA VAL A 170 -12.27 -17.53 5.08
C VAL A 170 -11.85 -16.95 3.72
N MET A 171 -12.60 -17.22 2.64
CA MET A 171 -12.31 -16.65 1.31
C MET A 171 -12.35 -15.12 1.31
N LEU A 172 -13.36 -14.52 1.98
CA LEU A 172 -13.48 -13.07 2.11
C LEU A 172 -12.32 -12.46 2.91
N GLN A 173 -11.88 -13.12 3.98
CA GLN A 173 -10.71 -12.68 4.75
C GLN A 173 -9.43 -12.78 3.94
N LEU A 174 -9.22 -13.86 3.19
CA LEU A 174 -8.05 -14.02 2.33
C LEU A 174 -8.02 -12.95 1.25
N TYR A 175 -9.16 -12.67 0.60
CA TYR A 175 -9.25 -11.62 -0.42
C TYR A 175 -9.03 -10.23 0.16
N GLY A 176 -9.61 -9.93 1.34
CA GLY A 176 -9.34 -8.67 2.04
C GLY A 176 -7.86 -8.47 2.37
N LYS A 177 -7.17 -9.51 2.83
CA LYS A 177 -5.72 -9.49 3.06
C LYS A 177 -4.94 -9.32 1.75
N LEU A 178 -5.37 -9.98 0.67
CA LEU A 178 -4.76 -9.85 -0.64
C LEU A 178 -4.86 -8.41 -1.14
N CYS A 179 -6.04 -7.79 -1.07
CA CYS A 179 -6.23 -6.39 -1.47
C CYS A 179 -5.38 -5.42 -0.64
N GLN A 180 -5.12 -5.73 0.63
CA GLN A 180 -4.21 -4.92 1.47
C GLN A 180 -2.74 -5.09 1.06
N ALA A 181 -2.33 -6.30 0.68
CA ALA A 181 -0.97 -6.60 0.26
C ALA A 181 -0.68 -6.08 -1.17
N ASP A 182 -1.56 -6.40 -2.12
CA ASP A 182 -1.53 -5.95 -3.51
C ASP A 182 -2.94 -6.01 -4.15
N PRO A 183 -3.61 -4.87 -4.35
CA PRO A 183 -4.94 -4.82 -4.96
C PRO A 183 -4.94 -5.11 -6.46
N THR A 184 -3.77 -5.15 -7.12
CA THR A 184 -3.67 -5.37 -8.57
C THR A 184 -3.54 -6.84 -8.96
N LEU A 185 -3.23 -7.71 -7.99
CA LEU A 185 -2.92 -9.12 -8.26
C LEU A 185 -4.17 -9.98 -8.55
N MET A 186 -5.33 -9.60 -8.01
CA MET A 186 -6.61 -10.26 -8.29
C MET A 186 -7.73 -9.22 -8.35
N SER A 187 -8.33 -9.07 -9.52
CA SER A 187 -9.50 -8.22 -9.72
C SER A 187 -10.74 -8.78 -9.00
N ASP A 188 -11.72 -7.91 -8.73
CA ASP A 188 -13.00 -8.32 -8.13
C ASP A 188 -13.71 -9.40 -8.96
N PHE A 189 -13.59 -9.32 -10.28
CA PHE A 189 -14.14 -10.31 -11.21
C PHE A 189 -13.44 -11.67 -11.11
N GLU A 190 -12.11 -11.68 -11.02
CA GLU A 190 -11.35 -12.93 -10.81
C GLU A 190 -11.68 -13.56 -9.46
N PHE A 191 -11.82 -12.75 -8.42
CA PHE A 191 -12.26 -13.25 -7.12
C PHE A 191 -13.68 -13.83 -7.16
N ALA A 192 -14.62 -13.15 -7.83
CA ALA A 192 -15.97 -13.67 -8.07
C ALA A 192 -15.94 -15.03 -8.78
N LYS A 193 -15.08 -15.17 -9.80
CA LYS A 193 -14.86 -16.43 -10.50
C LYS A 193 -14.32 -17.51 -9.55
N MET A 194 -13.33 -17.19 -8.69
CA MET A 194 -12.79 -18.14 -7.72
C MET A 194 -13.87 -18.63 -6.74
N LEU A 195 -14.73 -17.75 -6.23
CA LEU A 195 -15.85 -18.14 -5.38
C LEU A 195 -16.77 -19.17 -6.08
N ILE A 196 -17.14 -18.93 -7.34
CA ILE A 196 -18.02 -19.83 -8.11
C ILE A 196 -17.33 -21.16 -8.43
N THR A 197 -16.02 -21.14 -8.71
CA THR A 197 -15.23 -22.34 -9.02
C THR A 197 -15.03 -23.23 -7.79
N HIS A 198 -14.80 -22.62 -6.62
CA HIS A 198 -14.36 -23.31 -5.41
C HIS A 198 -15.47 -23.54 -4.36
N MET A 199 -16.68 -23.05 -4.58
CA MET A 199 -17.83 -23.33 -3.72
C MET A 199 -18.17 -24.84 -3.64
N SER A 200 -18.96 -25.21 -2.62
CA SER A 200 -19.38 -26.60 -2.41
C SER A 200 -20.03 -27.20 -3.66
N LYS A 201 -19.74 -28.48 -3.90
CA LYS A 201 -20.36 -29.30 -4.96
C LYS A 201 -21.48 -30.19 -4.40
N ASP A 202 -21.83 -30.01 -3.14
CA ASP A 202 -22.89 -30.77 -2.49
C ASP A 202 -24.24 -30.49 -3.17
N GLU A 203 -25.11 -31.50 -3.20
CA GLU A 203 -26.36 -31.45 -3.95
C GLU A 203 -27.29 -30.32 -3.49
N ALA A 204 -27.26 -29.99 -2.19
CA ALA A 204 -28.00 -28.86 -1.61
C ALA A 204 -27.70 -27.53 -2.31
N TRP A 205 -26.46 -27.34 -2.79
CA TRP A 205 -25.98 -26.08 -3.38
C TRP A 205 -26.04 -26.06 -4.91
N ARG A 206 -26.48 -27.15 -5.53
CA ARG A 206 -26.43 -27.35 -6.98
C ARG A 206 -27.15 -26.24 -7.74
N TYR A 207 -28.32 -25.81 -7.26
CA TYR A 207 -29.11 -24.78 -7.92
C TYR A 207 -28.39 -23.43 -7.91
N CYS A 208 -27.94 -22.98 -6.73
CA CYS A 208 -27.15 -21.76 -6.57
C CYS A 208 -25.88 -21.79 -7.44
N GLN A 209 -25.16 -22.90 -7.46
CA GLN A 209 -23.95 -23.06 -8.29
C GLN A 209 -24.26 -22.94 -9.79
N SER A 210 -25.30 -23.62 -10.27
CA SER A 210 -25.70 -23.56 -11.68
C SER A 210 -26.10 -22.14 -12.10
N GLU A 211 -26.85 -21.42 -11.25
CA GLU A 211 -27.25 -20.05 -11.50
C GLU A 211 -26.03 -19.12 -11.59
N LEU A 212 -25.12 -19.21 -10.63
CA LEU A 212 -23.90 -18.39 -10.60
C LEU A 212 -22.98 -18.67 -11.80
N ARG A 213 -22.84 -19.94 -12.19
CA ARG A 213 -22.09 -20.32 -13.41
C ARG A 213 -22.72 -19.74 -14.67
N ALA A 214 -24.05 -19.77 -14.79
CA ALA A 214 -24.74 -19.16 -15.92
C ALA A 214 -24.47 -17.64 -15.98
N LYS A 215 -24.56 -16.94 -14.84
CA LYS A 215 -24.23 -15.51 -14.75
C LYS A 215 -22.77 -15.22 -15.12
N LEU A 216 -21.84 -16.08 -14.73
CA LEU A 216 -20.43 -15.95 -15.09
C LEU A 216 -20.22 -16.09 -16.61
N VAL A 217 -20.89 -17.05 -17.26
CA VAL A 217 -20.84 -17.21 -18.72
C VAL A 217 -21.40 -15.97 -19.42
N THR A 218 -22.57 -15.49 -19.01
CA THR A 218 -23.16 -14.26 -19.57
C THR A 218 -22.26 -13.04 -19.38
N ALA A 219 -21.61 -12.89 -18.22
CA ALA A 219 -20.66 -11.82 -17.96
C ALA A 219 -19.46 -11.85 -18.94
N GLN A 220 -18.96 -13.05 -19.24
CA GLN A 220 -17.88 -13.25 -20.21
C GLN A 220 -18.31 -12.94 -21.65
N GLU A 221 -19.52 -13.32 -22.04
CA GLU A 221 -20.07 -13.07 -23.38
C GLU A 221 -20.39 -11.59 -23.62
N THR A 222 -20.90 -10.90 -22.60
CA THR A 222 -21.30 -9.48 -22.68
C THR A 222 -20.17 -8.51 -22.38
N GLY A 223 -19.06 -8.98 -21.82
CA GLY A 223 -17.94 -8.15 -21.37
C GLY A 223 -18.25 -7.34 -20.11
N VAL A 224 -19.40 -7.55 -19.46
CA VAL A 224 -19.78 -6.88 -18.22
C VAL A 224 -19.34 -7.76 -17.03
N PRO A 225 -18.32 -7.36 -16.26
CA PRO A 225 -17.76 -8.21 -15.21
C PRO A 225 -18.77 -8.44 -14.06
N LEU A 226 -18.89 -9.70 -13.66
CA LEU A 226 -19.66 -10.10 -12.48
C LEU A 226 -18.90 -9.71 -11.20
N SER A 227 -19.52 -8.90 -10.35
CA SER A 227 -18.90 -8.51 -9.07
C SER A 227 -18.97 -9.63 -8.02
N SER A 228 -17.93 -9.72 -7.18
CA SER A 228 -17.92 -10.65 -6.05
C SER A 228 -19.05 -10.38 -5.06
N SER A 229 -19.47 -9.12 -4.90
CA SER A 229 -20.58 -8.72 -4.03
C SER A 229 -21.91 -9.39 -4.41
N VAL A 230 -22.17 -9.57 -5.71
CA VAL A 230 -23.36 -10.26 -6.23
C VAL A 230 -23.30 -11.74 -5.90
N VAL A 231 -22.12 -12.35 -6.05
CA VAL A 231 -21.88 -13.77 -5.72
C VAL A 231 -22.06 -14.01 -4.23
N VAL A 232 -21.42 -13.20 -3.38
CA VAL A 232 -21.49 -13.27 -1.91
C VAL A 232 -22.94 -13.12 -1.44
N SER A 233 -23.66 -12.13 -1.97
CA SER A 233 -25.07 -11.90 -1.59
C SER A 233 -25.95 -13.11 -1.94
N ARG A 234 -25.70 -13.75 -3.09
CA ARG A 234 -26.43 -14.95 -3.50
C ARG A 234 -26.12 -16.13 -2.60
N LEU A 235 -24.84 -16.36 -2.29
CA LEU A 235 -24.40 -17.44 -1.39
C LEU A 235 -25.04 -17.28 -0.01
N ARG A 236 -24.97 -16.08 0.59
CA ARG A 236 -25.60 -15.78 1.88
C ARG A 236 -27.12 -15.96 1.88
N SER A 237 -27.78 -15.63 0.77
CA SER A 237 -29.23 -15.86 0.63
C SER A 237 -29.56 -17.35 0.63
N GLU A 238 -28.71 -18.17 0.01
CA GLU A 238 -28.85 -19.63 -0.02
C GLU A 238 -28.53 -20.26 1.36
N GLU A 239 -27.53 -19.73 2.10
CA GLU A 239 -27.25 -20.13 3.49
C GLU A 239 -28.48 -19.98 4.39
N ILE A 240 -29.19 -18.86 4.24
CA ILE A 240 -30.44 -18.58 4.97
C ILE A 240 -31.53 -19.58 4.56
N HIS A 241 -31.64 -19.90 3.26
CA HIS A 241 -32.63 -20.85 2.75
C HIS A 241 -32.39 -22.27 3.28
N HIS A 242 -31.13 -22.68 3.44
CA HIS A 242 -30.75 -23.97 3.99
C HIS A 242 -30.69 -24.02 5.53
N GLY A 243 -30.93 -22.90 6.22
CA GLY A 243 -30.88 -22.82 7.69
C GLY A 243 -29.49 -23.06 8.27
N ILE A 244 -28.43 -22.78 7.51
CA ILE A 244 -27.02 -22.97 7.92
C ILE A 244 -26.53 -21.75 8.72
N ALA A 245 -26.94 -20.55 8.34
CA ALA A 245 -26.79 -19.36 9.17
C ALA A 245 -27.96 -19.29 10.17
N PRO A 246 -27.74 -18.84 11.43
CA PRO A 246 -28.86 -18.53 12.31
C PRO A 246 -29.71 -17.50 11.56
N SER A 247 -30.95 -17.86 11.26
CA SER A 247 -31.87 -17.02 10.53
C SER A 247 -31.92 -15.65 11.22
N VAL A 248 -32.18 -14.57 10.48
CA VAL A 248 -32.44 -13.24 11.09
C VAL A 248 -33.51 -13.34 12.19
N LYS A 249 -34.42 -14.30 12.07
CA LYS A 249 -35.43 -14.67 13.06
C LYS A 249 -34.83 -15.32 14.32
N GLU A 250 -33.83 -16.18 14.20
CA GLU A 250 -33.07 -16.75 15.33
C GLU A 250 -32.13 -15.73 15.98
N ILE A 251 -31.51 -14.83 15.20
CA ILE A 251 -30.75 -13.70 15.74
C ILE A 251 -31.70 -12.74 16.48
N GLN A 252 -32.89 -12.44 15.94
CA GLN A 252 -33.93 -11.66 16.64
C GLN A 252 -34.47 -12.38 17.87
N ASN A 253 -34.64 -13.70 17.85
CA ASN A 253 -35.04 -14.48 19.02
C ASN A 253 -33.93 -14.52 20.09
N LEU A 254 -32.66 -14.56 19.71
CA LEU A 254 -31.50 -14.46 20.63
C LEU A 254 -31.40 -13.06 21.25
N VAL A 255 -31.63 -12.01 20.48
CA VAL A 255 -31.66 -10.63 20.97
C VAL A 255 -32.88 -10.37 21.86
N GLN A 256 -34.05 -10.93 21.52
CA GLN A 256 -35.25 -10.82 22.36
C GLN A 256 -35.13 -11.61 23.65
N SER A 257 -34.58 -12.84 23.63
CA SER A 257 -34.32 -13.63 24.84
C SER A 257 -33.21 -13.04 25.71
N ALA A 258 -32.25 -12.32 25.14
CA ALA A 258 -31.29 -11.50 25.88
C ALA A 258 -31.91 -10.22 26.48
N SER A 259 -33.02 -9.71 25.93
CA SER A 259 -33.73 -8.52 26.47
C SER A 259 -34.73 -8.84 27.61
N VAL A 260 -34.98 -10.12 27.92
CA VAL A 260 -35.89 -10.55 29.00
C VAL A 260 -35.19 -10.63 30.37
N TYR A 261 -33.93 -10.19 30.49
CA TYR A 261 -33.36 -9.82 31.79
C TYR A 261 -33.26 -8.30 31.94
N PRO A 262 -34.32 -7.63 32.43
CA PRO A 262 -34.16 -6.31 33.04
C PRO A 262 -33.49 -6.49 34.40
N GLY A 263 -32.36 -5.82 34.58
CA GLY A 263 -31.51 -5.94 35.76
C GLY A 263 -32.07 -5.31 37.05
N GLY A 264 -31.41 -5.68 38.16
CA GLY A 264 -31.33 -4.97 39.44
C GLY A 264 -32.63 -4.96 40.25
N SER A 265 -32.65 -5.00 41.58
CA SER A 265 -31.65 -4.93 42.64
C SER A 265 -32.43 -5.17 43.94
N ALA A 266 -31.86 -5.80 44.97
CA ALA A 266 -32.10 -5.41 46.37
C ALA A 266 -31.17 -6.16 47.34
N VAL A 267 -30.35 -5.34 48.01
CA VAL A 267 -29.63 -5.57 49.27
C VAL A 267 -30.65 -5.89 50.38
N PRO A 268 -30.31 -6.74 51.37
CA PRO A 268 -29.77 -6.24 52.65
C PRO A 268 -28.33 -6.69 52.92
#